data_AF-A0A1G5BPB9-F1
#
_entry.id   AF-A0A1G5BPB9-F1
#
_cell.length_a   1.000
_cell.length_b   1.000
_cell.length_c   1.000
_cell.angle_alpha   90.00
_cell.angle_beta   90.00
_cell.angle_gamma   90.00
#
_symmetry.space_group_name_H-M   'P 1'
#
loop_
_entity.id
_entity.type
_entity.pdbx_description
1 polymer ?
#
loop_
_entity_poly.entity_id
_entity_poly.type
_entity_poly.pdbx_seq_one_letter_code
_entity_poly.pdbx_strand_id
1 'polypeptide(L)'
;MYKKGDKVIILDYNGKPLVPHVVAEIEDVYGKDRVRLNLPDGACCLEFVNHFEKIDEDTYNKYLHAVHEREKELPVDLQIDIRKFASKHPRRRKDEIIKKFDLDKRYVSILNAYMGRVSMYGKENINERFLFEYKEALYGIVETRTFFHELDDSIPIPDHLIG
;
A
#
# COMPACT_ATOMS: atom_id res chain seq x y z
N MET A 1 3.24 -21.50 27.77
CA MET A 1 3.45 -20.25 28.53
C MET A 1 4.36 -19.37 27.70
N TYR A 2 3.98 -18.11 27.49
CA TYR A 2 4.72 -17.17 26.64
C TYR A 2 6.01 -16.69 27.32
N LYS A 3 7.01 -16.35 26.52
CA LYS A 3 8.27 -15.73 26.97
C LYS A 3 8.67 -14.57 26.06
N LYS A 4 9.55 -13.70 26.57
CA LYS A 4 10.19 -12.66 25.77
C LYS A 4 10.84 -13.25 24.51
N GLY A 5 10.62 -12.60 23.38
CA GLY A 5 11.10 -13.02 22.05
C GLY A 5 10.18 -14.00 21.33
N ASP A 6 9.09 -14.48 21.95
CA ASP A 6 8.12 -15.28 21.23
C ASP A 6 7.42 -14.45 20.15
N LYS A 7 7.32 -14.99 18.94
CA LYS A 7 6.59 -14.41 17.82
C LYS A 7 5.12 -14.80 17.90
N VAL A 8 4.24 -13.85 17.66
CA VAL A 8 2.79 -14.05 17.75
C VAL A 8 2.06 -13.40 16.58
N ILE A 9 0.86 -13.89 16.32
CA ILE A 9 -0.13 -13.28 15.42
C ILE A 9 -1.36 -12.89 16.22
N ILE A 10 -1.89 -11.70 15.95
CA ILE A 10 -3.04 -11.15 16.68
C ILE A 10 -4.34 -11.75 16.13
N LEU A 11 -5.23 -12.10 17.05
CA LEU A 11 -6.54 -12.69 16.79
C LEU A 11 -7.65 -11.62 16.88
N ASP A 12 -8.75 -11.86 16.18
CA ASP A 12 -10.01 -11.15 16.31
C ASP A 12 -10.78 -11.61 17.56
N TYR A 13 -11.93 -11.00 17.81
CA TYR A 13 -12.81 -11.35 18.93
C TYR A 13 -13.41 -12.77 18.84
N ASN A 14 -13.27 -13.45 17.69
CA ASN A 14 -13.72 -14.83 17.48
C ASN A 14 -12.56 -15.84 17.58
N GLY A 15 -11.35 -15.39 17.94
CA GLY A 15 -10.15 -16.23 18.04
C GLY A 15 -9.54 -16.62 16.69
N LYS A 16 -9.88 -15.91 15.61
CA LYS A 16 -9.28 -16.10 14.28
C LYS A 16 -8.21 -15.04 14.03
N PRO A 17 -7.12 -15.33 13.32
CA PRO A 17 -6.16 -14.30 12.93
C PRO A 17 -6.83 -13.11 12.24
N LEU A 18 -6.43 -11.89 12.61
CA LEU A 18 -6.92 -10.68 11.93
C LEU A 18 -6.64 -10.75 10.42
N VAL A 19 -7.52 -10.14 9.63
CA VAL A 19 -7.31 -9.95 8.19
C VAL A 19 -7.32 -8.45 7.90
N PRO A 20 -6.18 -7.84 7.56
CA PRO A 20 -4.87 -8.45 7.32
C PRO A 20 -4.22 -9.01 8.60
N HIS A 21 -3.43 -10.09 8.45
CA HIS A 21 -2.65 -10.67 9.54
C HIS A 21 -1.71 -9.61 10.14
N VAL A 22 -1.77 -9.47 11.46
CA VAL A 22 -0.90 -8.59 12.23
C VAL A 22 -0.02 -9.46 13.11
N VAL A 23 1.29 -9.34 12.96
CA VAL A 23 2.27 -10.09 13.74
C VAL A 23 3.01 -9.17 14.71
N ALA A 24 3.46 -9.71 15.84
CA ALA A 24 4.21 -8.99 16.86
C ALA A 24 5.22 -9.91 17.57
N GLU A 25 6.14 -9.31 18.32
CA GLU A 25 7.06 -10.02 19.20
C GLU A 25 6.73 -9.71 20.67
N ILE A 26 6.82 -10.69 21.56
CA ILE A 26 6.65 -10.45 22.99
C ILE A 26 7.89 -9.75 23.56
N GLU A 27 7.71 -8.49 23.97
CA GLU A 27 8.75 -7.67 24.60
C GLU A 27 8.93 -8.01 26.09
N ASP A 28 7.82 -8.21 26.80
CA ASP A 28 7.80 -8.49 28.24
C ASP A 28 6.55 -9.27 28.66
N VAL A 29 6.62 -10.01 29.77
CA VAL A 29 5.51 -10.84 30.28
C VAL A 29 5.08 -10.32 31.65
N TYR A 30 3.82 -9.92 31.76
CA TYR A 30 3.23 -9.39 32.99
C TYR A 30 2.27 -10.39 33.60
N GLY A 31 2.78 -11.17 34.56
CA GLY A 31 1.97 -12.15 35.27
C GLY A 31 1.61 -13.34 34.39
N LYS A 32 0.37 -13.84 34.53
CA LYS A 32 -0.09 -15.07 33.85
C LYS A 32 -0.93 -14.79 32.61
N ASP A 33 -1.53 -13.61 32.52
CA ASP A 33 -2.61 -13.29 31.59
C ASP A 33 -2.27 -12.15 30.63
N ARG A 34 -1.17 -11.42 30.85
CA ARG A 34 -0.82 -10.26 30.02
C ARG A 34 0.62 -10.29 29.55
N VAL A 35 0.82 -9.75 28.36
CA VAL A 35 2.14 -9.53 27.78
C VAL A 35 2.20 -8.16 27.14
N ARG A 36 3.41 -7.62 27.02
CA ARG A 36 3.68 -6.46 26.17
C ARG A 36 4.19 -6.94 24.83
N LEU A 37 3.51 -6.52 23.78
CA LEU A 37 3.87 -6.79 22.39
C LEU A 37 4.65 -5.61 21.84
N ASN A 38 5.72 -5.91 21.12
CA ASN A 38 6.44 -5.00 20.25
C ASN A 38 5.96 -5.23 18.81
N LEU A 39 5.34 -4.23 18.22
CA LEU A 39 4.84 -4.25 16.86
C LEU A 39 5.99 -3.90 15.88
N PRO A 40 5.90 -4.34 14.61
CA PRO A 40 6.97 -4.11 13.63
C PRO A 40 7.23 -2.62 13.32
N ASP A 41 6.25 -1.75 13.55
CA ASP A 41 6.36 -0.29 13.40
C ASP A 41 7.03 0.41 14.60
N GLY A 42 7.45 -0.36 15.61
CA GLY A 42 8.05 0.15 16.84
C GLY A 42 7.02 0.63 17.88
N ALA A 43 5.73 0.44 17.63
CA ALA A 43 4.70 0.65 18.65
C ALA A 43 4.70 -0.51 19.67
N CYS A 44 4.18 -0.25 20.86
CA CYS A 44 4.01 -1.28 21.88
C CYS A 44 2.57 -1.29 22.41
N CYS A 45 2.01 -2.48 22.64
CA CYS A 45 0.71 -2.64 23.27
C CYS A 45 0.74 -3.68 24.40
N LEU A 46 -0.10 -3.49 25.41
CA LEU A 46 -0.33 -4.48 26.45
C LEU A 46 -1.56 -5.30 26.06
N GLU A 47 -1.42 -6.61 25.98
CA GLU A 47 -2.47 -7.49 25.46
C GLU A 47 -2.66 -8.75 26.31
N PHE A 48 -3.87 -9.29 26.29
CA PHE A 48 -4.19 -10.54 26.98
C PHE A 48 -3.75 -11.77 26.18
N VAL A 49 -3.28 -12.80 26.88
CA VAL A 49 -2.72 -14.04 26.28
C VAL A 49 -3.69 -14.85 25.41
N ASN A 50 -4.98 -14.53 25.42
CA ASN A 50 -6.03 -15.15 24.61
C ASN A 50 -6.34 -14.37 23.32
N HIS A 51 -5.74 -13.20 23.09
CA HIS A 51 -5.97 -12.38 21.89
C HIS A 51 -4.86 -12.54 20.84
N PHE A 52 -3.95 -13.48 21.03
CA PHE A 52 -2.90 -13.80 20.08
C PHE A 52 -2.53 -15.29 20.18
N GLU A 53 -1.98 -15.83 19.10
CA GLU A 53 -1.42 -17.17 19.08
C GLU A 53 0.08 -17.13 18.75
N LYS A 54 0.82 -18.08 19.32
CA LYS A 54 2.24 -18.25 19.03
C LYS A 54 2.43 -18.77 17.61
N ILE A 55 3.38 -18.19 16.89
CA ILE A 55 3.80 -18.64 15.56
C ILE A 55 5.30 -18.89 15.54
N ASP A 56 5.77 -19.61 14.51
CA ASP A 56 7.20 -19.77 14.24
C ASP A 56 7.78 -18.56 13.48
N GLU A 57 9.11 -18.49 13.45
CA GLU A 57 9.86 -17.42 12.80
C GLU A 57 9.58 -17.34 11.29
N ASP A 58 9.41 -18.49 10.63
CA ASP A 58 9.13 -18.56 9.20
C ASP A 58 7.76 -17.95 8.88
N THR A 59 6.74 -18.28 9.67
CA THR A 59 5.38 -17.75 9.58
C THR A 59 5.34 -16.26 9.93
N TYR A 60 6.11 -15.84 10.93
CA TYR A 60 6.26 -14.43 11.30
C TYR A 60 6.81 -13.62 10.13
N ASN A 61 7.95 -14.05 9.56
CA ASN A 61 8.58 -13.37 8.43
C ASN A 61 7.69 -13.40 7.18
N LYS A 62 7.02 -14.52 6.91
CA LYS A 62 6.04 -14.62 5.82
C LYS A 62 4.95 -13.55 5.93
N TYR A 63 4.34 -13.39 7.10
CA TYR A 63 3.26 -12.41 7.26
C TYR A 63 3.76 -10.98 7.35
N LEU A 64 4.91 -10.73 7.97
CA LEU A 64 5.56 -9.42 8.01
C LEU A 64 5.85 -8.91 6.61
N HIS A 65 6.48 -9.73 5.76
CA HIS A 65 6.80 -9.34 4.39
C HIS A 65 5.56 -9.33 3.48
N ALA A 66 4.56 -10.16 3.75
CA ALA A 66 3.28 -10.08 3.03
C ALA A 66 2.53 -8.77 3.28
N VAL A 67 2.79 -8.04 4.38
CA VAL A 67 2.26 -6.68 4.57
C VAL A 67 2.98 -5.70 3.65
N HIS A 68 4.30 -5.82 3.49
CA HIS A 68 5.08 -4.96 2.57
C HIS A 68 4.74 -5.24 1.10
N GLU A 69 4.50 -6.49 0.70
CA GLU A 69 4.02 -6.83 -0.66
C GLU A 69 2.64 -6.23 -0.97
N ARG A 70 1.82 -5.96 0.06
CA ARG A 70 0.51 -5.31 -0.07
C ARG A 70 0.63 -3.79 -0.21
N GLU A 71 1.66 -3.19 0.36
CA GLU A 71 2.01 -1.79 0.13
C GLU A 71 2.71 -1.64 -1.21
N LYS A 72 1.98 -1.86 -2.32
CA LYS A 72 2.47 -1.42 -3.63
C LYS A 72 2.69 0.09 -3.55
N GLU A 73 3.92 0.55 -3.79
CA GLU A 73 4.21 1.98 -3.92
C GLU A 73 3.25 2.58 -4.93
N LEU A 74 2.40 3.50 -4.45
CA LEU A 74 1.45 4.18 -5.30
C LEU A 74 2.17 5.30 -6.05
N PRO A 75 1.84 5.48 -7.34
CA PRO A 75 2.39 6.58 -8.10
C PRO A 75 1.94 7.89 -7.46
N VAL A 76 2.90 8.76 -7.17
CA VAL A 76 2.66 10.13 -6.70
C VAL A 76 2.49 11.07 -7.88
N ASP A 77 1.85 12.22 -7.65
CA ASP A 77 1.72 13.27 -8.66
C ASP A 77 3.09 13.66 -9.26
N LEU A 78 3.14 13.84 -10.58
CA LEU A 78 4.31 14.40 -11.26
C LEU A 78 4.68 15.76 -10.66
N GLN A 79 5.85 15.85 -10.05
CA GLN A 79 6.40 17.08 -9.47
C GLN A 79 7.06 17.96 -10.55
N ILE A 80 6.33 18.24 -11.63
CA ILE A 80 6.80 19.07 -12.74
C ILE A 80 5.97 20.36 -12.84
N ASP A 81 6.63 21.48 -13.11
CA ASP A 81 5.93 22.67 -13.60
C ASP A 81 5.50 22.42 -15.04
N ILE A 82 4.26 21.95 -15.21
CA ILE A 82 3.74 21.55 -16.51
C ILE A 82 3.75 22.67 -17.55
N ARG A 83 3.58 23.93 -17.14
CA ARG A 83 3.57 25.07 -18.09
C ARG A 83 4.98 25.32 -18.61
N LYS A 84 5.97 25.30 -17.72
CA LYS A 84 7.39 25.43 -18.07
C LYS A 84 7.86 24.23 -18.89
N PHE A 85 7.49 23.02 -18.48
CA PHE A 85 7.79 21.79 -19.20
C PHE A 85 7.25 21.83 -20.64
N ALA A 86 5.94 22.06 -20.79
CA ALA A 86 5.28 22.08 -22.09
C ALA A 86 5.79 23.22 -23.01
N SER A 87 6.28 24.34 -22.45
CA SER A 87 6.85 25.45 -23.22
C SER A 87 8.14 25.12 -23.96
N LYS A 88 8.87 24.08 -23.53
CA LYS A 88 10.09 23.59 -24.19
C LYS A 88 9.80 22.80 -25.48
N HIS A 89 8.53 22.51 -25.76
CA HIS A 89 8.13 21.67 -26.89
C HIS A 89 7.27 22.43 -27.91
N PRO A 90 7.23 21.98 -29.19
CA PRO A 90 6.39 22.58 -30.21
C PRO A 90 4.90 22.60 -29.82
N ARG A 91 4.14 23.58 -30.34
CA ARG A 91 2.74 23.86 -29.92
C ARG A 91 1.82 22.63 -29.94
N ARG A 92 1.86 21.80 -30.98
CA ARG A 92 1.03 20.56 -31.03
C ARG A 92 1.34 19.60 -29.89
N ARG A 93 2.62 19.53 -29.49
CA ARG A 93 3.08 18.68 -28.40
C ARG A 93 2.79 19.30 -27.03
N LYS A 94 2.71 20.63 -26.94
CA LYS A 94 2.29 21.35 -25.73
C LYS A 94 0.88 20.96 -25.28
N ASP A 95 -0.08 20.93 -26.22
CA ASP A 95 -1.48 20.59 -25.89
C ASP A 95 -1.61 19.12 -25.47
N GLU A 96 -0.85 18.23 -26.13
CA GLU A 96 -0.77 16.81 -25.77
C GLU A 96 -0.16 16.60 -24.38
N ILE A 97 0.93 17.29 -24.07
CA ILE A 97 1.59 17.27 -22.75
C ILE A 97 0.61 17.68 -21.65
N ILE A 98 -0.14 18.78 -21.83
CA ILE A 98 -1.11 19.25 -20.83
C ILE A 98 -2.21 18.20 -20.65
N LYS A 99 -2.76 17.67 -21.75
CA LYS A 99 -3.79 16.63 -21.70
C LYS A 99 -3.30 15.36 -20.99
N LYS A 100 -2.08 14.91 -21.30
CA LYS A 100 -1.47 13.73 -20.67
C LYS A 100 -1.19 13.96 -19.18
N PHE A 101 -0.80 15.17 -18.79
CA PHE A 101 -0.60 15.54 -17.39
C PHE A 101 -1.91 15.51 -16.58
N ASP A 102 -3.00 16.03 -17.14
CA ASP A 102 -4.31 16.02 -16.48
C ASP A 102 -4.86 14.59 -16.35
N LEU A 103 -4.61 13.74 -17.36
CA LEU A 103 -4.94 12.31 -17.30
C LEU A 103 -4.12 11.59 -16.22
N ASP A 104 -2.81 11.84 -16.16
CA ASP A 104 -1.91 11.27 -15.16
C ASP A 104 -2.41 11.57 -13.73
N LYS A 105 -2.71 12.84 -13.44
CA LYS A 105 -3.30 13.26 -12.16
C LYS A 105 -4.61 12.56 -11.83
N ARG A 106 -5.48 12.41 -12.84
CA ARG A 106 -6.74 11.69 -12.66
C ARG A 106 -6.49 10.22 -12.27
N TYR A 107 -5.55 9.56 -12.93
CA TYR A 107 -5.20 8.18 -12.61
C TYR A 107 -4.59 8.06 -11.21
N VAL A 108 -3.64 8.93 -10.84
CA VAL A 108 -3.10 9.00 -9.46
C VAL A 108 -4.22 9.15 -8.44
N SER A 109 -5.19 10.03 -8.69
CA SER A 109 -6.33 10.23 -7.79
C SER A 109 -7.21 8.98 -7.66
N ILE A 110 -7.46 8.25 -8.75
CA ILE A 110 -8.25 7.01 -8.73
C ILE A 110 -7.54 5.92 -7.94
N LEU A 111 -6.23 5.74 -8.17
CA LEU A 111 -5.42 4.74 -7.48
C LEU A 111 -5.38 4.99 -5.96
N ASN A 112 -5.16 6.24 -5.55
CA ASN A 112 -5.20 6.63 -4.14
C ASN A 112 -6.60 6.45 -3.53
N ALA A 113 -7.66 6.82 -4.26
CA ALA A 113 -9.04 6.61 -3.81
C ALA A 113 -9.39 5.13 -3.64
N TYR A 114 -8.87 4.24 -4.49
CA TYR A 114 -9.04 2.80 -4.34
C TYR A 114 -8.42 2.31 -3.05
N MET A 115 -7.18 2.70 -2.75
CA MET A 115 -6.49 2.31 -1.51
C MET A 115 -7.22 2.80 -0.27
N GLY A 116 -7.68 4.06 -0.27
CA GLY A 116 -8.50 4.59 0.81
C GLY A 116 -9.80 3.80 1.00
N ARG A 117 -10.50 3.46 -0.09
CA ARG A 117 -11.74 2.68 -0.01
C ARG A 117 -11.52 1.25 0.46
N VAL A 118 -10.45 0.59 0.02
CA VAL A 118 -10.10 -0.76 0.49
C VAL A 118 -9.78 -0.75 1.98
N SER A 119 -9.05 0.25 2.45
CA SER A 119 -8.75 0.42 3.87
C SER A 119 -10.00 0.65 4.72
N MET A 120 -10.97 1.43 4.22
CA MET A 120 -12.19 1.75 4.97
C MET A 120 -13.28 0.67 4.89
N TYR A 121 -13.44 0.03 3.74
CA TYR A 121 -14.62 -0.77 3.44
C TYR A 121 -14.29 -2.23 3.09
N GLY A 122 -13.03 -2.62 2.90
CA GLY A 122 -12.67 -3.93 2.38
C GLY A 122 -12.85 -4.03 0.86
N LYS A 123 -12.08 -4.92 0.22
CA LYS A 123 -11.99 -5.04 -1.24
C LYS A 123 -13.30 -5.55 -1.87
N GLU A 124 -13.98 -6.44 -1.16
CA GLU A 124 -15.23 -7.08 -1.54
C GLU A 124 -16.42 -6.10 -1.61
N ASN A 125 -16.31 -4.95 -0.95
CA ASN A 125 -17.36 -3.93 -0.91
C ASN A 125 -17.16 -2.80 -1.94
N ILE A 126 -16.16 -2.94 -2.82
CA ILE A 126 -15.90 -1.97 -3.90
C ILE A 126 -16.81 -2.29 -5.09
N ASN A 127 -17.59 -1.30 -5.54
CA ASN A 127 -18.49 -1.50 -6.67
C ASN A 127 -17.74 -1.77 -7.99
N GLU A 128 -18.39 -2.54 -8.88
CA GLU A 128 -17.79 -3.01 -10.14
C GLU A 128 -17.36 -1.86 -11.07
N ARG A 129 -18.14 -0.77 -11.11
CA ARG A 129 -17.82 0.41 -11.91
C ARG A 129 -16.49 1.03 -11.48
N PHE A 130 -16.29 1.20 -10.18
CA PHE A 130 -15.06 1.77 -9.64
C PHE A 130 -13.88 0.80 -9.80
N LEU A 131 -14.11 -0.52 -9.71
CA LEU A 131 -13.09 -1.51 -10.04
C LEU A 131 -12.65 -1.44 -11.49
N PHE A 132 -13.56 -1.16 -12.42
CA PHE A 132 -13.22 -0.92 -13.83
C PHE A 132 -12.37 0.34 -13.98
N GLU A 133 -12.80 1.47 -13.40
CA GLU A 133 -12.04 2.73 -13.42
C GLU A 133 -10.65 2.58 -12.79
N TYR A 134 -10.53 1.80 -11.71
CA TYR A 134 -9.25 1.46 -11.08
C TYR A 134 -8.34 0.66 -12.02
N LYS A 135 -8.87 -0.38 -12.68
CA LYS A 135 -8.11 -1.17 -13.65
C LYS A 135 -7.65 -0.30 -14.82
N GLU A 136 -8.52 0.55 -15.37
CA GLU A 136 -8.12 1.51 -16.41
C GLU A 136 -7.02 2.44 -15.92
N ALA A 137 -7.08 2.90 -14.67
CA ALA A 137 -6.05 3.77 -14.10
C ALA A 137 -4.68 3.08 -13.96
N LEU A 138 -4.64 1.77 -13.67
CA LEU A 138 -3.37 1.01 -13.59
C LEU A 138 -2.63 0.99 -14.93
N TYR A 139 -3.34 0.80 -16.05
CA TYR A 139 -2.72 0.86 -17.38
C TYR A 139 -2.46 2.30 -17.81
N GLY A 140 -3.43 3.18 -17.55
CA GLY A 140 -3.37 4.59 -17.96
C GLY A 140 -2.19 5.33 -17.33
N ILE A 141 -1.87 5.07 -16.06
CA ILE A 141 -0.73 5.71 -15.40
C ILE A 141 0.60 5.30 -16.02
N VAL A 142 0.76 4.03 -16.39
CA VAL A 142 1.99 3.59 -17.08
C VAL A 142 2.07 4.23 -18.46
N GLU A 143 0.97 4.28 -19.21
CA GLU A 143 0.95 4.94 -20.52
C GLU A 143 1.30 6.44 -20.43
N THR A 144 0.75 7.17 -19.45
CA THR A 144 1.09 8.59 -19.27
C THR A 144 2.53 8.77 -18.81
N ARG A 145 3.04 7.91 -17.92
CA ARG A 145 4.42 7.99 -17.44
C ARG A 145 5.44 7.63 -18.50
N THR A 146 5.17 6.64 -19.35
CA THR A 146 5.99 6.34 -20.52
C THR A 146 6.06 7.54 -21.46
N PHE A 147 4.93 8.19 -21.75
CA PHE A 147 4.92 9.41 -22.57
C PHE A 147 5.81 10.52 -21.98
N PHE A 148 5.77 10.73 -20.66
CA PHE A 148 6.62 11.72 -20.02
C PHE A 148 8.09 11.29 -19.96
N HIS A 149 8.36 10.00 -19.74
CA HIS A 149 9.71 9.43 -19.74
C HIS A 149 10.41 9.60 -21.10
N GLU A 150 9.68 9.45 -22.20
CA GLU A 150 10.20 9.72 -23.56
C GLU A 150 10.61 11.19 -23.78
N LEU A 151 10.04 12.12 -23.00
CA LEU A 151 10.35 13.54 -23.05
C LEU A 151 11.41 13.95 -22.02
N ASP A 152 11.52 13.21 -20.92
CA ASP A 152 12.45 13.40 -19.80
C ASP A 152 12.68 12.05 -19.09
N ASP A 153 13.82 11.43 -19.35
CA ASP A 153 14.19 10.08 -18.90
C ASP A 153 14.37 9.97 -17.37
N SER A 154 14.39 11.10 -16.67
CA SER A 154 14.41 11.13 -15.21
C SER A 154 13.05 10.80 -14.58
N ILE A 155 11.96 10.82 -15.36
CA ILE A 155 10.61 10.51 -14.88
C ILE A 155 10.42 8.99 -14.82
N PRO A 156 10.18 8.39 -13.63
CA PRO A 156 10.07 6.94 -13.50
C PRO A 156 8.75 6.41 -14.07
N ILE A 157 8.80 5.19 -14.61
CA ILE A 157 7.63 4.44 -15.09
C ILE A 157 7.25 3.40 -14.02
N PRO A 158 5.99 3.39 -13.54
CA PRO A 158 5.56 2.48 -12.47
C PRO A 158 5.11 1.12 -13.03
N ASP A 159 6.02 0.39 -13.68
CA ASP A 159 5.71 -0.88 -14.36
C ASP A 159 5.22 -1.99 -13.41
N HIS A 160 5.58 -1.90 -12.12
CA HIS A 160 5.15 -2.84 -11.07
C HIS A 160 3.63 -2.83 -10.81
N LEU A 161 2.91 -1.83 -11.32
CA LEU A 161 1.46 -1.71 -11.18
C LEU A 161 0.69 -2.70 -12.05
N ILE A 162 1.28 -3.15 -13.17
CA ILE A 162 0.65 -4.05 -14.14
C ILE A 162 1.19 -5.49 -14.06
N GLY A 163 2.15 -5.74 -13.15
CA GLY A 163 2.69 -7.06 -12.82
C GLY A 163 1.84 -7.85 -11.84
#